data_AF-A0A7Y2V1V4-F1
#
_entry.id   AF-A0A7Y2V1V4-F1
#
_cell.length_a   1.000
_cell.length_b   1.000
_cell.length_c   1.000
_cell.angle_alpha   90.00
_cell.angle_beta   90.00
_cell.angle_gamma   90.00
#
_symmetry.space_group_name_H-M   'P 1'
#
loop_
_entity.id
_entity.type
_entity.pdbx_description
1 polymer ?
#
loop_
_entity_poly.entity_id
_entity_poly.type
_entity_poly.pdbx_seq_one_letter_code
_entity_poly.pdbx_strand_id
1 'polypeptide(L)'
;MGSASMNTVIENNRKLLPKRDKFKNRLGGYNSNKKTEYNLPKATSKQLRDIKKRMLQERKIWWIKVIVLTVILFLGLLLAVFTNFENVSYYLQY
;
A
#
# COMPACT_ATOMS: atom_id res chain seq x y z
N MET A 1 9.98 48.56 -25.97
CA MET A 1 10.35 47.15 -26.25
C MET A 1 9.53 46.17 -25.38
N GLY A 2 8.19 46.26 -25.37
CA GLY A 2 7.34 45.45 -24.47
C GLY A 2 6.24 44.63 -25.15
N SER A 3 5.85 44.94 -26.39
CA SER A 3 4.78 44.24 -27.10
C SER A 3 5.24 42.89 -27.67
N ALA A 4 6.47 42.80 -28.18
CA ALA A 4 7.01 41.57 -28.75
C ALA A 4 7.21 40.47 -27.69
N SER A 5 7.67 40.82 -26.47
CA SER A 5 7.83 39.87 -25.36
C SER A 5 6.47 39.40 -24.82
N MET A 6 5.45 40.25 -24.85
CA MET A 6 4.12 39.87 -24.38
C MET A 6 3.45 38.90 -25.36
N ASN A 7 3.59 39.12 -26.67
CA ASN A 7 3.07 38.21 -27.69
C ASN A 7 3.74 36.83 -27.63
N THR A 8 5.06 36.76 -27.42
CA THR A 8 5.76 35.48 -27.28
C THR A 8 5.36 34.73 -26.02
N VAL A 9 5.13 35.41 -24.90
CA VAL A 9 4.62 34.79 -23.67
C VAL A 9 3.20 34.24 -23.86
N ILE A 10 2.32 35.01 -24.49
CA ILE A 10 0.94 34.57 -24.79
C ILE A 10 0.96 33.35 -25.72
N GLU A 11 1.78 33.37 -26.77
CA GLU A 11 1.87 32.28 -27.73
C GLU A 11 2.45 31.00 -27.10
N ASN A 12 3.48 31.12 -26.27
CA ASN A 12 4.03 30.00 -25.52
C ASN A 12 3.00 29.38 -24.57
N ASN A 13 2.22 30.20 -23.85
CA ASN A 13 1.16 29.71 -22.97
C ASN A 13 0.05 28.99 -23.75
N ARG A 14 -0.35 29.51 -24.94
CA ARG A 14 -1.33 28.84 -25.81
C ARG A 14 -0.85 27.47 -26.29
N LYS A 15 0.45 27.32 -26.59
CA LYS A 15 1.06 26.03 -26.98
C LYS A 15 1.09 25.00 -25.85
N LEU A 16 0.93 25.41 -24.58
CA LEU A 16 0.90 24.52 -23.42
C LEU A 16 -0.51 24.04 -23.05
N LEU A 17 -1.57 24.72 -23.51
CA LEU A 17 -2.97 24.34 -23.25
C LEU A 17 -3.31 22.89 -23.65
N PRO A 18 -3.01 22.41 -24.88
CA PRO A 18 -3.31 21.02 -25.27
C PRO A 18 -2.47 19.97 -24.53
N LYS A 19 -1.34 20.38 -23.92
CA LYS A 19 -0.52 19.47 -23.11
C LYS A 19 -1.11 19.25 -21.72
N ARG A 20 -1.96 20.17 -21.23
CA ARG A 20 -2.58 20.11 -19.89
C ARG A 20 -3.59 18.97 -19.75
N ASP A 21 -4.31 18.62 -20.81
CA ASP A 21 -5.30 17.54 -20.79
C ASP A 21 -4.67 16.16 -20.56
N LYS A 22 -3.40 15.98 -20.94
CA LYS A 22 -2.61 14.75 -20.65
C LYS A 22 -2.30 14.59 -19.15
N PHE A 23 -2.41 15.66 -18.36
CA PHE A 23 -2.06 15.70 -16.94
C PHE A 23 -3.26 15.96 -16.02
N LYS A 24 -4.44 16.31 -16.56
CA LYS A 24 -5.59 16.78 -15.77
C LYS A 24 -6.06 15.78 -14.70
N ASN A 25 -5.92 14.48 -14.95
CA ASN A 25 -6.39 13.42 -14.05
C ASN A 25 -5.35 12.33 -13.71
N ARG A 26 -4.05 12.53 -14.01
CA ARG A 26 -3.04 11.48 -13.77
C ARG A 26 -1.72 12.06 -13.29
N LEU A 27 -1.25 11.58 -12.13
CA LEU A 27 0.03 11.94 -11.51
C LEU A 27 1.28 11.43 -12.27
N GLY A 28 1.16 10.94 -13.51
CA GLY A 28 2.30 10.29 -14.18
C GLY A 28 2.10 9.86 -15.63
N GLY A 29 1.30 10.59 -16.43
CA GLY A 29 1.23 10.33 -17.89
C GLY A 29 0.82 8.91 -18.29
N TYR A 30 0.12 8.19 -17.41
CA TYR A 30 -0.35 6.82 -17.64
C TYR A 30 -1.29 6.77 -18.84
N ASN A 31 -0.94 5.93 -19.82
CA ASN A 31 -1.70 5.69 -21.04
C ASN A 31 -2.25 4.26 -20.96
N SER A 32 -3.57 4.07 -20.93
CA SER A 32 -4.16 2.72 -20.80
C SER A 32 -3.89 1.82 -22.02
N ASN A 33 -3.53 2.40 -23.17
CA ASN A 33 -3.08 1.66 -24.35
C ASN A 33 -1.59 1.31 -24.30
N LYS A 34 -0.82 1.86 -23.35
CA LYS A 34 0.59 1.55 -23.20
C LYS A 34 0.73 0.39 -22.23
N LYS A 35 0.77 -0.84 -22.74
CA LYS A 35 1.16 -2.00 -21.94
C LYS A 35 2.59 -1.77 -21.47
N THR A 36 2.83 -1.85 -20.17
CA THR A 36 4.19 -1.87 -19.62
C THR A 36 4.82 -3.17 -20.08
N GLU A 37 5.63 -3.10 -21.14
CA GLU A 37 6.41 -4.25 -21.61
C GLU A 37 7.52 -4.50 -20.58
N TYR A 38 7.23 -5.37 -19.62
CA TYR A 38 8.24 -5.83 -18.70
C TYR A 38 9.16 -6.81 -19.42
N ASN A 39 10.40 -6.39 -19.66
CA ASN A 39 11.45 -7.25 -20.18
C ASN A 39 11.97 -8.14 -19.04
N LEU A 40 11.11 -9.02 -18.54
CA LEU A 40 11.43 -9.97 -17.48
C LEU A 40 12.23 -11.13 -18.08
N PRO A 41 13.29 -11.62 -17.41
CA PRO A 41 13.93 -12.85 -17.82
C PRO A 41 12.89 -13.97 -17.81
N LYS A 42 12.90 -14.84 -18.85
CA LYS A 42 12.04 -16.02 -18.89
C LYS A 42 12.38 -16.92 -17.70
N ALA A 43 11.53 -16.89 -16.67
CA ALA A 43 11.67 -17.76 -15.51
C ALA A 43 11.42 -19.20 -15.94
N THR A 44 12.34 -20.10 -15.58
CA THR A 44 12.15 -21.53 -15.79
C THR A 44 11.09 -22.05 -14.83
N SER A 45 10.29 -23.03 -15.24
CA SER A 45 9.27 -23.67 -14.38
C SER A 45 9.83 -24.16 -13.04
N LYS A 46 11.08 -24.62 -13.03
CA LYS A 46 11.84 -24.99 -11.83
C LYS A 46 12.03 -23.80 -10.87
N GLN A 47 12.43 -22.64 -11.38
CA GLN A 47 12.63 -21.43 -10.59
C GLN A 47 11.31 -20.93 -9.96
N LEU A 48 10.22 -20.94 -10.74
CA LEU A 48 8.88 -20.61 -10.24
C LEU A 48 8.45 -21.55 -9.12
N ARG A 49 8.72 -22.85 -9.26
CA ARG A 49 8.39 -23.85 -8.23
C ARG A 49 9.20 -23.64 -6.94
N ASP A 50 10.47 -23.29 -7.07
CA ASP A 50 11.35 -23.07 -5.93
C ASP A 50 10.97 -21.77 -5.18
N ILE A 51 10.62 -20.70 -5.90
CA ILE A 51 10.09 -19.46 -5.32
C ILE A 51 8.79 -19.74 -4.57
N LYS A 52 7.86 -20.48 -5.18
CA LYS A 52 6.60 -20.88 -4.52
C LYS A 52 6.86 -21.62 -3.21
N LYS A 53 7.78 -22.59 -3.21
CA LYS A 53 8.12 -23.36 -2.00
C LYS A 53 8.67 -22.46 -0.90
N ARG A 54 9.62 -21.57 -1.22
CA ARG A 54 10.20 -20.62 -0.26
C ARG A 54 9.15 -19.68 0.32
N MET A 55 8.30 -19.09 -0.53
CA MET A 55 7.22 -18.20 -0.07
C MET A 55 6.25 -18.91 0.89
N LEU A 56 5.91 -20.18 0.62
CA LEU A 56 5.02 -20.94 1.52
C LEU A 56 5.68 -21.22 2.88
N GLN A 57 6.98 -21.52 2.90
CA GLN A 57 7.72 -21.74 4.15
C GLN A 57 7.82 -20.46 4.98
N GLU A 58 8.19 -19.34 4.36
CA GLU A 58 8.26 -18.04 5.01
C GLU A 58 6.90 -17.60 5.55
N ARG A 59 5.83 -17.80 4.76
CA ARG A 59 4.46 -17.50 5.17
C ARG A 59 4.06 -18.31 6.40
N LYS A 60 4.42 -19.60 6.48
CA LYS A 60 4.12 -20.43 7.65
C LYS A 60 4.78 -19.89 8.92
N ILE A 61 6.04 -19.47 8.84
CA ILE A 61 6.76 -18.88 9.98
C ILE A 61 6.12 -17.56 10.41
N TRP A 62 5.75 -16.71 9.44
CA TRP A 62 5.04 -15.46 9.70
C TRP A 62 3.71 -15.70 10.42
N TRP A 63 2.90 -16.65 9.96
CA TRP A 63 1.63 -16.98 10.60
C TRP A 63 1.79 -17.49 12.02
N ILE A 64 2.82 -18.31 12.30
CA ILE A 64 3.10 -18.76 13.66
C ILE A 64 3.39 -17.57 14.58
N LYS A 65 4.21 -16.61 14.13
CA LYS A 65 4.50 -15.39 14.91
C LYS A 65 3.24 -14.57 15.17
N VAL A 66 2.39 -14.40 14.15
CA VAL A 66 1.11 -13.69 14.29
C VAL A 66 0.20 -14.40 15.30
N ILE A 67 0.06 -15.72 15.20
CA ILE A 67 -0.77 -16.51 16.12
C ILE A 67 -0.28 -16.36 17.56
N VAL A 68 1.02 -16.52 17.80
CA VAL A 68 1.61 -16.37 19.14
C VAL A 68 1.32 -14.98 19.71
N LEU A 69 1.52 -13.92 18.92
CA LEU A 69 1.25 -12.56 19.36
C LEU A 69 -0.24 -12.34 19.66
N THR A 70 -1.13 -12.87 18.82
CA THR A 70 -2.58 -12.77 19.05
C THR A 70 -3.01 -13.49 20.32
N VAL A 71 -2.44 -14.67 20.62
CA VAL A 71 -2.76 -15.43 21.84
C VAL A 71 -2.31 -14.66 23.09
N ILE A 72 -1.10 -14.08 23.07
CA ILE A 72 -0.59 -13.28 24.20
C ILE A 72 -1.50 -12.07 24.46
N LEU A 73 -1.86 -11.33 23.41
CA LEU A 73 -2.76 -10.18 23.54
C LEU A 73 -4.15 -10.59 24.05
N PHE A 74 -4.69 -11.71 23.56
CA PHE A 74 -5.99 -12.20 23.97
C PHE A 74 -6.00 -12.64 25.45
N LEU A 75 -4.95 -13.34 25.90
CA LEU A 75 -4.79 -13.72 27.31
C LEU A 75 -4.67 -12.48 28.21
N GLY A 76 -3.88 -11.48 27.81
CA GLY A 76 -3.78 -10.23 28.54
C GLY A 76 -5.12 -9.51 28.68
N LEU A 77 -5.92 -9.49 27.59
CA LEU A 77 -7.25 -8.89 27.59
C LEU A 77 -8.23 -9.66 28.50
N LEU A 78 -8.21 -11.00 28.48
CA LEU A 78 -9.04 -11.82 29.36
C LEU A 78 -8.73 -11.57 30.84
N LEU A 79 -7.45 -11.50 31.21
CA LEU A 79 -7.04 -11.19 32.58
C LEU A 79 -7.47 -9.79 33.01
N ALA A 80 -7.34 -8.80 32.12
CA ALA A 80 -7.80 -7.44 32.39
C ALA A 80 -9.32 -7.41 32.62
N VAL A 81 -10.11 -8.06 31.77
CA VAL A 81 -11.57 -8.13 31.94
C VAL A 81 -11.94 -8.85 33.25
N PHE A 82 -11.29 -9.97 33.55
CA PHE A 82 -11.56 -10.75 34.75
C PHE A 82 -11.30 -9.96 36.04
N THR A 83 -10.15 -9.28 36.13
CA THR A 83 -9.82 -8.44 37.30
C THR A 83 -10.78 -7.25 37.43
N ASN A 84 -11.17 -6.61 36.33
CA ASN A 84 -12.18 -5.55 36.37
C ASN A 84 -13.54 -6.07 36.85
N PHE A 85 -13.94 -7.27 36.43
CA PHE A 85 -15.20 -7.90 36.87
C PHE A 85 -15.20 -8.20 38.38
N GLU A 86 -14.13 -8.81 38.90
CA GLU A 86 -14.00 -9.06 40.35
C GLU A 86 -14.04 -7.76 41.16
N ASN A 87 -13.32 -6.73 40.71
CA ASN A 87 -13.32 -5.42 41.36
C ASN A 87 -14.73 -4.81 41.42
N VAL A 88 -15.50 -4.84 40.32
CA VAL A 88 -16.88 -4.33 40.30
C VAL A 88 -17.77 -5.12 41.26
N SER A 89 -17.63 -6.44 41.31
CA SER A 89 -18.39 -7.29 42.24
C SER A 89 -18.10 -6.95 43.71
N TYR A 90 -16.85 -6.60 44.04
CA TYR A 90 -16.46 -6.22 45.39
C TYR A 90 -17.14 -4.91 45.84
N TYR A 91 -17.21 -3.90 44.96
CA TYR A 91 -17.86 -2.62 45.28
C TYR A 91 -19.40 -2.69 45.38
N LEU A 92 -20.04 -3.70 44.80
CA LEU A 92 -21.50 -3.89 44.87
C LEU A 92 -21.96 -4.64 46.13
N GLN A 93 -21.04 -5.20 46.91
CA GLN A 93 -21.31 -5.92 48.17
C GLN A 93 -21.15 -5.06 49.44
N TYR A 94 -20.71 -3.82 49.31
CA TYR A 94 -20.65 -2.80 50.37
C TYR A 94 -21.60 -1.65 50.07
#